data_AF-A0A9E5WFF7-F1
#
_entry.id   AF-A0A9E5WFF7-F1
#
_cell.length_a   1.000
_cell.length_b   1.000
_cell.length_c   1.000
_cell.angle_alpha   90.00
_cell.angle_beta   90.00
_cell.angle_gamma   90.00
#
_symmetry.space_group_name_H-M   'P 1'
#
loop_
_entity.id
_entity.type
_entity.pdbx_description
1 polymer ?
#
loop_
_entity_poly.entity_id
_entity_poly.type
_entity_poly.pdbx_seq_one_letter_code
_entity_poly.pdbx_strand_id
1 'polypeptide(L)'
;MALDTSVSKINVSDIRLAPYYVVGVVATTVGILVVAVFNFFTPLGLIQTRFLGPDQALTLGILIKVFFPRLVFVLSLSYLFVIGGISRILRPVSECLGLLRRGCKPGKEMIKSAQRRLLNLHFLFIPVNVLMWILIPGLLGLLTVLTGLVDHRTVTILSARASMVGLIASAIASQRIESISRKQLIPFFFPKGRLTQMDGTAKISISKRIILVNRLGAVIPVTILLVTLLTLQLELKANPVPAVVYGRGVILFTFVLFVYTIFFSKELSRLVTHNIVDPINDLVKVLQNVQKGQFDETVQIVSNDEIGYAGDVVNEMTQGLKERQVMQRSLDLAGQIQKNLLPEQDPEIPGLDIAGTSIYCDETGGDYYDFLFPENNQKDRIRIVLGDVSGHGISSALLMTTSRALFRQRSAMPGNLAEVVTNINRHLCEDVKNSGNFMTFFSIEMDTSIKCLKWVRAGHDPAMLYDPEEKKFIELKGEGLALGVDEAYQYKENEISGISNGQIAVLYTDGIWEAQNSNKERFGKEKLFGIIRENAHLPSRLILKSVIDALNRFLEGEKRQDDATLIIVKVCDLPDH
;
A
#
# COMPACT_ATOMS: atom_id res chain seq x y z
N MET A 1 15.54 -6.62 13.45
CA MET A 1 15.90 -5.91 12.21
C MET A 1 17.41 -5.66 12.18
N ALA A 2 18.13 -6.31 11.26
CA ALA A 2 19.41 -5.76 10.80
C ALA A 2 19.11 -4.55 9.89
N LEU A 3 20.02 -3.59 9.74
CA LEU A 3 19.84 -2.53 8.75
C LEU A 3 19.86 -3.20 7.37
N ASP A 4 18.71 -3.24 6.70
CA ASP A 4 18.57 -3.88 5.40
C ASP A 4 19.04 -2.93 4.31
N THR A 5 20.36 -2.85 4.14
CA THR A 5 21.00 -1.98 3.15
C THR A 5 20.69 -2.39 1.71
N SER A 6 20.17 -3.59 1.48
CA SER A 6 19.78 -4.07 0.15
C SER A 6 18.59 -3.30 -0.45
N VAL A 7 17.75 -2.72 0.43
CA VAL A 7 16.55 -1.95 0.05
C VAL A 7 16.88 -0.46 -0.07
N SER A 8 18.03 -0.01 0.43
CA SER A 8 18.42 1.40 0.31
C SER A 8 18.97 1.70 -1.08
N LYS A 9 18.40 2.70 -1.76
CA LYS A 9 18.93 3.21 -3.04
C LYS A 9 20.24 4.02 -2.89
N ILE A 10 20.73 4.22 -1.65
CA ILE A 10 21.88 5.08 -1.35
C ILE A 10 23.03 4.22 -0.82
N ASN A 11 24.20 4.33 -1.46
CA ASN A 11 25.40 3.67 -0.98
C ASN A 11 26.02 4.41 0.22
N VAL A 12 26.59 3.63 1.15
CA VAL A 12 27.26 4.16 2.35
C VAL A 12 28.43 5.10 2.00
N SER A 13 29.08 4.87 0.86
CA SER A 13 30.18 5.70 0.33
C SER A 13 29.73 7.13 0.01
N ASP A 14 28.47 7.31 -0.39
CA ASP A 14 27.97 8.58 -0.92
C ASP A 14 27.47 9.51 0.20
N ILE A 15 27.23 8.95 1.39
CA ILE A 15 26.75 9.67 2.56
C ILE A 15 27.89 10.52 3.13
N ARG A 16 27.70 11.84 3.21
CA ARG A 16 28.68 12.76 3.79
C ARG A 16 28.10 13.46 5.01
N LEU A 17 28.84 13.47 6.12
CA LEU A 17 28.46 14.23 7.32
C LEU A 17 28.94 15.69 7.31
N ALA A 18 29.87 16.05 6.41
CA ALA A 18 30.40 17.41 6.28
C ALA A 18 29.31 18.51 6.13
N PRO A 19 28.22 18.32 5.35
CA PRO A 19 27.18 19.34 5.18
C PRO A 19 26.53 19.79 6.50
N TYR A 20 26.42 18.90 7.49
CA TYR A 20 25.82 19.22 8.79
C TYR A 20 26.66 20.24 9.59
N TYR A 21 27.98 20.07 9.56
CA TYR A 21 28.91 21.01 10.18
C TYR A 21 28.92 22.36 9.45
N VAL A 22 28.91 22.32 8.10
CA VAL A 22 28.88 23.52 7.27
C VAL A 22 27.63 24.36 7.54
N VAL A 23 26.44 23.75 7.65
CA VAL A 23 25.21 24.48 7.98
C VAL A 23 25.34 25.22 9.31
N GLY A 24 25.90 24.57 10.34
CA GLY A 24 26.13 25.21 11.64
C GLY A 24 27.05 26.42 11.52
N VAL A 25 28.22 26.25 10.89
CA VAL A 25 29.21 27.31 10.70
C VAL A 25 28.64 28.48 9.89
N VAL A 26 27.95 28.22 8.79
CA VAL A 26 27.34 29.25 7.93
C VAL A 26 26.27 30.02 8.70
N ALA A 27 25.36 29.33 9.39
CA ALA A 27 24.30 29.98 10.15
C ALA A 27 24.86 30.86 11.29
N THR A 28 25.89 30.38 11.99
CA THR A 28 26.60 31.16 13.01
C THR A 28 27.27 32.38 12.42
N THR A 29 27.94 32.25 11.27
CA THR A 29 28.61 33.37 10.59
C THR A 29 27.63 34.44 10.16
N VAL A 30 26.54 34.05 9.50
CA VAL A 30 25.47 34.96 9.07
C VAL A 30 24.83 35.65 10.28
N GLY A 31 24.54 34.90 11.34
CA GLY A 31 24.00 35.47 12.57
C GLY A 31 24.93 36.52 13.19
N ILE A 32 26.24 36.24 13.28
CA ILE A 32 27.21 37.17 13.88
C ILE A 32 27.31 38.44 13.04
N LEU A 33 27.28 38.31 11.71
CA LEU A 33 27.26 39.44 10.79
C LEU A 33 25.98 40.29 10.97
N VAL A 34 24.82 39.66 11.12
CA VAL A 34 23.55 40.37 11.37
C VAL A 34 23.59 41.13 12.69
N VAL A 35 24.14 40.52 13.75
CA VAL A 35 24.35 41.20 15.04
C VAL A 35 25.26 42.41 14.87
N ALA A 36 26.35 42.28 14.12
CA ALA A 36 27.27 43.39 13.84
C ALA A 36 26.56 44.53 13.07
N VAL A 37 25.74 44.20 12.06
CA VAL A 37 24.93 45.16 11.31
C VAL A 37 23.92 45.87 12.23
N PHE A 38 23.17 45.14 13.04
CA PHE A 38 22.21 45.73 13.98
C PHE A 38 22.89 46.64 15.00
N ASN A 39 24.04 46.24 15.53
CA ASN A 39 24.80 47.06 16.46
C ASN A 39 25.36 48.32 15.78
N PHE A 40 25.82 48.22 14.52
CA PHE A 40 26.31 49.36 13.75
C PHE A 40 25.23 50.41 13.48
N PHE A 41 24.02 49.97 13.13
CA PHE A 41 22.88 50.85 12.86
C PHE A 41 22.07 51.23 14.10
N THR A 42 22.53 50.87 15.30
CA THR A 42 21.87 51.28 16.55
C THR A 42 22.14 52.77 16.79
N PRO A 43 21.10 53.57 17.08
CA PRO A 43 21.22 55.03 17.10
C PRO A 43 21.74 55.57 18.42
N LEU A 44 23.02 55.34 18.70
CA LEU A 44 23.69 55.84 19.89
C LEU A 44 25.10 56.33 19.56
N GLY A 45 25.38 57.58 19.92
CA GLY A 45 26.72 58.15 19.87
C GLY A 45 27.72 57.38 20.72
N LEU A 46 27.31 56.70 21.81
CA LEU A 46 28.20 55.97 22.72
C LEU A 46 28.93 54.78 22.14
N ILE A 47 28.30 53.97 21.27
CA ILE A 47 29.00 52.83 20.65
C ILE A 47 30.01 53.36 19.63
N GLN A 48 29.63 54.38 18.86
CA GLN A 48 30.54 55.01 17.91
C GLN A 48 31.68 55.76 18.63
N THR A 49 31.42 56.56 19.67
CA THR A 49 32.42 57.37 20.38
C THR A 49 33.21 56.61 21.45
N ARG A 50 32.71 55.52 22.07
CA ARG A 50 33.54 54.69 22.98
C ARG A 50 34.44 53.69 22.24
N PHE A 51 34.02 53.19 21.08
CA PHE A 51 34.87 52.31 20.29
C PHE A 51 35.88 53.06 19.41
N LEU A 52 35.56 54.30 19.01
CA LEU A 52 36.43 55.12 18.15
C LEU A 52 37.08 56.28 18.91
N GLY A 53 36.59 56.68 20.08
CA GLY A 53 37.04 57.89 20.78
C GLY A 53 36.24 59.13 20.37
N PRO A 54 36.24 60.20 21.20
CA PRO A 54 35.43 61.39 20.99
C PRO A 54 35.80 62.19 19.71
N ASP A 55 37.03 62.04 19.21
CA ASP A 55 37.57 62.81 18.06
C ASP A 55 38.03 61.95 16.86
N GLN A 56 37.83 60.62 16.87
CA GLN A 56 38.25 59.80 15.73
C GLN A 56 37.08 59.49 14.79
N ALA A 57 37.23 59.89 13.53
CA ALA A 57 36.45 59.31 12.45
C ALA A 57 36.76 57.81 12.32
N LEU A 58 35.77 57.00 11.94
CA LEU A 58 35.93 55.58 11.61
C LEU A 58 36.92 55.44 10.43
N THR A 59 38.22 55.37 10.71
CA THR A 59 39.23 55.10 9.69
C THR A 59 39.37 53.59 9.50
N LEU A 60 39.67 53.17 8.27
CA LEU A 60 39.90 51.76 7.91
C LEU A 60 40.95 51.10 8.84
N GLY A 61 41.94 51.86 9.31
CA GLY A 61 42.99 51.39 10.21
C GLY A 61 42.50 50.97 11.61
N ILE A 62 41.51 51.66 12.19
CA ILE A 62 40.96 51.31 13.52
C ILE A 62 40.06 50.08 13.42
N LEU A 63 39.27 49.98 12.33
CA LEU A 63 38.45 48.82 12.02
C LEU A 63 39.32 47.55 11.91
N ILE A 64 40.46 47.64 11.25
CA ILE A 64 41.38 46.51 11.07
C ILE A 64 42.15 46.19 12.36
N LYS A 65 42.65 47.17 13.11
CA LYS A 65 43.48 46.90 14.30
C LYS A 65 42.70 46.46 15.54
N VAL A 66 41.48 46.94 15.73
CA VAL A 66 40.72 46.74 16.99
C VAL A 66 39.54 45.78 16.81
N PHE A 67 38.77 45.94 15.73
CA PHE A 67 37.55 45.15 15.52
C PHE A 67 37.80 43.79 14.89
N PHE A 68 38.69 43.73 13.89
CA PHE A 68 38.96 42.50 13.15
C PHE A 68 39.48 41.35 14.04
N PRO A 69 40.48 41.55 14.94
CA PRO A 69 40.97 40.46 15.81
C PRO A 69 39.88 39.94 16.77
N ARG A 70 39.04 40.85 17.30
CA ARG A 70 37.92 40.49 18.17
C ARG A 70 36.87 39.68 17.41
N LEU A 71 36.50 40.11 16.20
CA LEU A 71 35.55 39.39 15.35
C LEU A 71 36.06 37.98 15.00
N VAL A 72 37.34 37.85 14.64
CA VAL A 72 37.97 36.55 14.37
C VAL A 72 37.97 35.66 15.62
N PHE A 73 38.25 36.21 16.80
CA PHE A 73 38.17 35.47 18.06
C PHE A 73 36.75 34.98 18.35
N VAL A 74 35.73 35.83 18.22
CA VAL A 74 34.33 35.43 18.39
C VAL A 74 33.95 34.32 17.42
N LEU A 75 34.25 34.49 16.13
CA LEU A 75 33.96 33.49 15.11
C LEU A 75 34.64 32.16 15.41
N SER A 76 35.91 32.18 15.78
CA SER A 76 36.68 30.96 16.09
C SER A 76 36.11 30.22 17.30
N LEU A 77 35.79 30.94 18.37
CA LEU A 77 35.19 30.37 19.58
C LEU A 77 33.79 29.80 19.29
N SER A 78 32.98 30.52 18.53
CA SER A 78 31.65 30.07 18.11
C SER A 78 31.72 28.84 17.21
N TYR A 79 32.67 28.76 16.28
CA TYR A 79 32.86 27.60 15.42
C TYR A 79 33.29 26.37 16.21
N LEU A 80 34.23 26.51 17.14
CA LEU A 80 34.66 25.40 18.00
C LEU A 80 33.47 24.86 18.82
N PHE A 81 32.66 25.75 19.37
CA PHE A 81 31.47 25.38 20.14
C PHE A 81 30.44 24.63 19.28
N VAL A 82 30.11 25.16 18.10
CA VAL A 82 29.11 24.58 17.21
C VAL A 82 29.59 23.25 16.62
N ILE A 83 30.84 23.18 16.13
CA ILE A 83 31.41 21.94 15.58
C ILE A 83 31.50 20.86 16.67
N GLY A 84 31.95 21.21 17.87
CA GLY A 84 32.00 20.31 19.02
C GLY A 84 30.63 19.83 19.49
N GLY A 85 29.62 20.70 19.42
CA GLY A 85 28.24 20.34 19.72
C GLY A 85 27.64 19.38 18.67
N ILE A 86 27.80 19.69 17.39
CA ILE A 86 27.33 18.85 16.27
C ILE A 86 28.02 17.48 16.31
N SER A 87 29.33 17.43 16.56
CA SER A 87 30.07 16.16 16.61
C SER A 87 29.58 15.24 17.73
N ARG A 88 29.28 15.80 18.91
CA ARG A 88 28.65 15.04 20.01
C ARG A 88 27.25 14.56 19.66
N ILE A 89 26.46 15.35 18.93
CA ILE A 89 25.12 14.94 18.50
C ILE A 89 25.21 13.82 17.46
N LEU A 90 26.06 13.95 16.45
CA LEU A 90 26.20 13.00 15.33
C LEU A 90 27.02 11.75 15.66
N ARG A 91 27.68 11.67 16.82
CA ARG A 91 28.56 10.55 17.19
C ARG A 91 27.93 9.16 16.95
N PRO A 92 26.69 8.85 17.40
CA PRO A 92 26.09 7.53 17.15
C PRO A 92 25.91 7.21 15.66
N VAL A 93 25.56 8.23 14.86
CA VAL A 93 25.39 8.11 13.41
C VAL A 93 26.74 7.89 12.73
N SER A 94 27.76 8.66 13.13
CA SER A 94 29.11 8.58 12.59
C SER A 94 29.79 7.24 12.89
N GLU A 95 29.65 6.72 14.12
CA GLU A 95 30.20 5.42 14.51
C GLU A 95 29.52 4.30 13.70
N CYS A 96 28.20 4.38 13.51
CA CYS A 96 27.43 3.40 12.75
C CYS A 96 27.84 3.39 11.26
N LEU A 97 27.93 4.57 10.64
CA LEU A 97 28.42 4.71 9.26
C LEU A 97 29.88 4.25 9.11
N GLY A 98 30.72 4.49 10.13
CA GLY A 98 32.11 4.04 10.14
C GLY A 98 32.25 2.53 10.07
N LEU A 99 31.43 1.78 10.82
CA LEU A 99 31.39 0.32 10.75
C LEU A 99 30.90 -0.18 9.39
N LEU A 100 29.82 0.42 8.88
CA LEU A 100 29.26 0.04 7.58
C LEU A 100 30.25 0.27 6.44
N ARG A 101 31.01 1.37 6.45
CA ARG A 101 32.07 1.62 5.45
C ARG A 101 33.22 0.63 5.51
N ARG A 102 33.46 0.01 6.68
CA ARG A 102 34.47 -1.05 6.86
C ARG A 102 33.93 -2.44 6.51
N GLY A 103 32.69 -2.54 6.03
CA GLY A 103 32.02 -3.82 5.75
C GLY A 103 31.54 -4.57 6.99
N CYS A 104 31.61 -3.95 8.18
CA CYS A 104 31.16 -4.56 9.43
C CYS A 104 29.65 -4.34 9.63
N LYS A 105 28.95 -5.33 10.17
CA LYS A 105 27.52 -5.20 10.53
C LYS A 105 27.38 -4.57 11.92
N PRO A 106 26.83 -3.35 12.05
CA PRO A 106 26.60 -2.73 13.36
C PRO A 106 25.53 -3.49 14.17
N GLY A 107 25.68 -3.50 15.49
CA GLY A 107 24.71 -4.12 16.40
C GLY A 107 23.33 -3.43 16.37
N LYS A 108 22.27 -4.17 16.71
CA LYS A 108 20.87 -3.67 16.68
C LYS A 108 20.67 -2.42 17.53
N GLU A 109 21.21 -2.39 18.75
CA GLU A 109 21.13 -1.24 19.65
C GLU A 109 21.83 0.00 19.09
N MET A 110 22.97 -0.20 18.42
CA MET A 110 23.71 0.89 17.80
C MET A 110 22.93 1.52 16.64
N ILE A 111 22.29 0.69 15.81
CA ILE A 111 21.41 1.14 14.73
C ILE A 111 20.23 1.92 15.30
N LYS A 112 19.54 1.38 16.33
CA LYS A 112 18.39 2.03 16.97
C LYS A 112 18.80 3.38 17.60
N SER A 113 19.97 3.44 18.23
CA SER A 113 20.53 4.68 18.77
C SER A 113 20.82 5.72 17.67
N ALA A 114 21.46 5.31 16.56
CA ALA A 114 21.72 6.17 15.42
C ALA A 114 20.42 6.69 14.77
N GLN A 115 19.43 5.82 14.57
CA GLN A 115 18.12 6.16 14.04
C GLN A 115 17.36 7.16 14.93
N ARG A 116 17.31 6.91 16.25
CA ARG A 116 16.68 7.84 17.21
C ARG A 116 17.39 9.19 17.22
N ARG A 117 18.73 9.18 17.16
CA ARG A 117 19.53 10.41 17.14
C ARG A 117 19.31 11.21 15.86
N LEU A 118 19.16 10.53 14.73
CA LEU A 118 18.89 11.13 13.44
C LEU A 118 17.52 11.83 13.41
N LEU A 119 16.46 11.17 13.90
CA LEU A 119 15.12 11.77 13.92
C LEU A 119 15.04 12.99 14.86
N ASN A 120 15.79 12.97 15.96
CA ASN A 120 15.89 14.10 16.90
C ASN A 120 16.93 15.16 16.51
N LEU A 121 17.70 14.97 15.43
CA LEU A 121 18.89 15.76 15.11
C LEU A 121 18.61 17.27 15.04
N HIS A 122 17.55 17.64 14.34
CA HIS A 122 17.17 19.04 14.13
C HIS A 122 16.68 19.69 15.44
N PHE A 123 16.05 18.95 16.35
CA PHE A 123 15.68 19.44 17.67
C PHE A 123 16.87 19.61 18.60
N LEU A 124 17.80 18.65 18.59
CA LEU A 124 19.01 18.67 19.42
C LEU A 124 19.97 19.79 19.00
N PHE A 125 19.90 20.21 17.73
CA PHE A 125 20.72 21.31 17.23
C PHE A 125 20.33 22.67 17.83
N ILE A 126 19.03 22.91 18.06
CA ILE A 126 18.50 24.18 18.57
C ILE A 126 19.15 24.58 19.91
N PRO A 127 19.10 23.76 20.99
CA PRO A 127 19.63 24.16 22.28
C PRO A 127 21.16 24.33 22.26
N VAL A 128 21.89 23.53 21.46
CA VAL A 128 23.34 23.73 21.29
C VAL A 128 23.63 25.10 20.70
N ASN A 129 22.94 25.48 19.63
CA ASN A 129 23.19 26.75 18.99
C ASN A 129 22.69 27.94 19.84
N VAL A 130 21.53 27.82 20.48
CA VAL A 130 21.02 28.85 21.42
C VAL A 130 21.95 29.04 22.61
N LEU A 131 22.51 27.97 23.18
CA LEU A 131 23.46 28.06 24.28
C LEU A 131 24.73 28.82 23.87
N MET A 132 25.22 28.60 22.65
CA MET A 132 26.34 29.36 22.08
C MET A 132 26.01 30.86 22.03
N TRP A 133 24.79 31.19 21.58
CA TRP A 133 24.29 32.56 21.46
C TRP A 133 24.03 33.27 22.79
N ILE A 134 24.00 32.55 23.91
CA ILE A 134 23.90 33.11 25.26
C ILE A 134 25.30 33.18 25.91
N LEU A 135 26.05 32.08 25.89
CA LEU A 135 27.33 31.95 26.59
C LEU A 135 28.43 32.83 26.00
N ILE A 136 28.57 32.87 24.66
CA ILE A 136 29.67 33.60 24.04
C ILE A 136 29.51 35.12 24.21
N PRO A 137 28.34 35.72 23.92
CA PRO A 137 28.13 37.14 24.20
C PRO A 137 28.26 37.47 25.69
N GLY A 138 27.76 36.60 26.58
CA GLY A 138 27.88 36.80 28.03
C GLY A 138 29.33 36.77 28.52
N LEU A 139 30.14 35.81 28.05
CA LEU A 139 31.56 35.68 28.40
C LEU A 139 32.37 36.88 27.90
N LEU A 140 32.17 37.26 26.63
CA LEU A 140 32.83 38.42 26.04
C LEU A 140 32.41 39.70 26.76
N GLY A 141 31.12 39.81 27.07
CA GLY A 141 30.55 40.87 27.85
C GLY A 141 31.23 41.05 29.20
N LEU A 142 31.29 39.96 29.98
CA LEU A 142 31.95 39.94 31.29
C LEU A 142 33.41 40.38 31.18
N LEU A 143 34.14 39.88 30.18
CA LEU A 143 35.55 40.25 29.96
C LEU A 143 35.72 41.73 29.61
N THR A 144 34.79 42.32 28.86
CA THR A 144 34.80 43.77 28.55
C THR A 144 34.44 44.65 29.75
N VAL A 145 33.59 44.16 30.67
CA VAL A 145 33.28 44.87 31.93
C VAL A 145 34.49 44.81 32.88
N LEU A 146 35.12 43.65 33.04
CA LEU A 146 36.30 43.45 33.89
C LEU A 146 37.49 44.30 33.45
N THR A 147 37.62 44.56 32.15
CA THR A 147 38.68 45.42 31.57
C THR A 147 38.31 46.91 31.56
N GLY A 148 37.12 47.28 32.05
CA GLY A 148 36.65 48.66 32.10
C GLY A 148 36.32 49.29 30.74
N LEU A 149 36.30 48.49 29.67
CA LEU A 149 36.09 48.97 28.30
C LEU A 149 34.63 49.40 28.03
N VAL A 150 33.67 48.69 28.62
CA VAL A 150 32.23 48.87 28.35
C VAL A 150 31.44 48.74 29.65
N ASP A 151 30.38 49.53 29.79
CA ASP A 151 29.48 49.46 30.95
C ASP A 151 28.63 48.19 30.93
N HIS A 152 28.26 47.69 32.11
CA HIS A 152 27.47 46.47 32.27
C HIS A 152 26.12 46.58 31.55
N ARG A 153 25.51 47.77 31.51
CA ARG A 153 24.23 48.00 30.81
C ARG A 153 24.36 47.72 29.31
N THR A 154 25.36 48.30 28.66
CA THR A 154 25.65 48.12 27.22
C THR A 154 25.93 46.65 26.89
N VAL A 155 26.64 45.94 27.76
CA VAL A 155 26.92 44.51 27.59
C VAL A 155 25.64 43.66 27.65
N THR A 156 24.76 43.93 28.61
CA THR A 156 23.48 43.22 28.73
C THR A 156 22.63 43.38 27.46
N ILE A 157 22.62 44.58 26.89
CA ILE A 157 21.90 44.91 25.66
C ILE A 157 22.46 44.12 24.46
N LEU A 158 23.77 44.20 24.23
CA LEU A 158 24.43 43.53 23.11
C LEU A 158 24.23 42.01 23.20
N SER A 159 24.28 41.47 24.43
CA SER A 159 24.04 40.04 24.70
C SER A 159 22.58 39.63 24.46
N ALA A 160 21.62 40.45 24.88
CA ALA A 160 20.20 40.19 24.64
C ALA A 160 19.86 40.18 23.14
N ARG A 161 20.42 41.11 22.36
CA ARG A 161 20.22 41.14 20.90
C ARG A 161 20.90 39.97 20.20
N ALA A 162 22.14 39.66 20.58
CA ALA A 162 22.85 38.50 20.05
C ALA A 162 22.06 37.21 20.30
N SER A 163 21.47 37.06 21.49
CA SER A 163 20.61 35.92 21.82
C SER A 163 19.38 35.82 20.90
N MET A 164 18.72 36.95 20.58
CA MET A 164 17.54 36.97 19.71
C MET A 164 17.87 36.66 18.24
N VAL A 165 18.93 37.25 17.68
CA VAL A 165 19.41 36.89 16.34
C VAL A 165 19.82 35.41 16.32
N GLY A 166 20.40 34.95 17.42
CA GLY A 166 20.75 33.56 17.64
C GLY A 166 19.59 32.58 17.58
N LEU A 167 18.43 32.93 18.15
CA LEU A 167 17.21 32.12 18.03
C LEU A 167 16.79 31.96 16.56
N ILE A 168 16.84 33.04 15.78
CA ILE A 168 16.53 33.00 14.35
C ILE A 168 17.52 32.13 13.59
N ALA A 169 18.82 32.37 13.76
CA ALA A 169 19.87 31.59 13.11
C ALA A 169 19.76 30.09 13.46
N SER A 170 19.41 29.78 14.71
CA SER A 170 19.18 28.41 15.18
C SER A 170 17.97 27.75 14.53
N ALA A 171 16.87 28.47 14.35
CA ALA A 171 15.68 27.96 13.67
C ALA A 171 15.97 27.63 12.19
N ILE A 172 16.63 28.53 11.46
CA ILE A 172 16.99 28.31 10.05
C ILE A 172 17.94 27.12 9.91
N ALA A 173 18.98 27.07 10.74
CA ALA A 173 19.96 25.98 10.73
C ALA A 173 19.31 24.62 11.04
N SER A 174 18.42 24.57 12.03
CA SER A 174 17.64 23.38 12.36
C SER A 174 16.80 22.89 11.17
N GLN A 175 16.09 23.79 10.48
CA GLN A 175 15.31 23.48 9.28
C GLN A 175 16.17 23.00 8.10
N ARG A 176 17.34 23.60 7.91
CA ARG A 176 18.32 23.19 6.90
C ARG A 176 18.89 21.79 7.19
N ILE A 177 19.22 21.49 8.44
CA ILE A 177 19.69 20.18 8.88
C ILE A 177 18.64 19.09 8.63
N GLU A 178 17.37 19.40 8.90
CA GLU A 178 16.27 18.47 8.61
C GLU A 178 16.15 18.21 7.11
N SER A 179 16.17 19.26 6.28
CA SER A 179 16.09 19.14 4.82
C SER A 179 17.24 18.28 4.24
N ILE A 180 18.47 18.43 4.75
CA ILE A 180 19.61 17.60 4.32
C ILE A 180 19.42 16.14 4.77
N SER A 181 18.95 15.93 6.01
CA SER A 181 18.68 14.58 6.55
C SER A 181 17.64 13.82 5.72
N ARG A 182 16.58 14.51 5.28
CA ARG A 182 15.54 13.94 4.42
C ARG A 182 16.08 13.43 3.08
N LYS A 183 17.15 14.04 2.55
CA LYS A 183 17.73 13.67 1.25
C LYS A 183 18.73 12.51 1.31
N GLN A 184 19.46 12.36 2.42
CA GLN A 184 20.57 11.39 2.50
C GLN A 184 20.40 10.38 3.64
N LEU A 185 20.38 10.87 4.88
CA LEU A 185 20.46 9.98 6.05
C LEU A 185 19.16 9.24 6.33
N ILE A 186 18.01 9.91 6.23
CA ILE A 186 16.71 9.29 6.53
C ILE A 186 16.42 8.12 5.57
N PRO A 187 16.50 8.29 4.24
CA PRO A 187 16.29 7.16 3.32
C PRO A 187 17.27 6.00 3.51
N PHE A 188 18.49 6.29 3.97
CA PHE A 188 19.49 5.27 4.23
C PHE A 188 19.21 4.48 5.51
N PHE A 189 18.88 5.16 6.61
CA PHE A 189 18.62 4.52 7.90
C PHE A 189 17.19 3.96 8.02
N PHE A 190 16.25 4.41 7.19
CA PHE A 190 14.85 4.00 7.14
C PHE A 190 14.40 3.66 5.71
N PRO A 191 15.00 2.66 5.06
CA PRO A 191 14.65 2.31 3.68
C PRO A 191 13.20 1.82 3.52
N LYS A 192 12.61 1.29 4.59
CA LYS A 192 11.21 0.80 4.64
C LYS A 192 10.25 1.80 5.30
N GLY A 193 10.69 3.04 5.55
CA GLY A 193 9.91 4.03 6.30
C GLY A 193 9.75 3.68 7.78
N ARG A 194 8.52 3.83 8.30
CA ARG A 194 8.16 3.57 9.71
C ARG A 194 8.87 4.44 10.73
N LEU A 195 9.19 5.67 10.33
CA LEU A 195 9.82 6.66 11.22
C LEU A 195 8.96 6.90 12.46
N THR A 196 7.63 6.90 12.27
CA THR A 196 6.62 7.17 13.30
C THR A 196 6.54 6.09 14.38
N GLN A 197 7.08 4.89 14.13
CA GLN A 197 7.09 3.79 15.09
C GLN A 197 8.30 3.83 16.03
N MET A 198 9.23 4.77 15.85
CA MET A 198 10.41 4.87 16.72
C MET A 198 10.12 5.54 18.06
N ASP A 199 10.31 4.78 19.14
CA ASP A 199 10.24 5.29 20.52
C ASP A 199 11.34 6.28 20.85
N GLY A 200 11.03 7.25 21.71
CA GLY A 200 11.98 8.27 22.19
C GLY A 200 12.34 9.30 21.12
N THR A 201 11.47 9.50 20.14
CA THR A 201 11.60 10.54 19.11
C THR A 201 10.58 11.65 19.37
N ALA A 202 11.03 12.89 19.21
CA ALA A 202 10.15 14.05 19.30
C ALA A 202 9.29 14.11 18.03
N LYS A 203 7.98 14.23 18.21
CA LYS A 203 7.00 14.39 17.13
C LYS A 203 6.34 15.75 17.27
N ILE A 204 6.39 16.53 16.21
CA ILE A 204 5.69 17.82 16.13
C ILE A 204 4.71 17.72 14.99
N SER A 205 3.43 17.97 15.30
CA SER A 205 2.39 18.01 14.27
C SER A 205 2.66 19.12 13.27
N ILE A 206 2.27 18.91 12.01
CA ILE A 206 2.42 19.90 10.95
C ILE A 206 1.79 21.24 11.35
N SER A 207 0.62 21.23 11.98
CA SER A 207 -0.04 22.44 12.48
C SER A 207 0.80 23.19 13.52
N LYS A 208 1.40 22.47 14.49
CA LYS A 208 2.30 23.09 15.48
C LYS A 208 3.54 23.67 14.81
N ARG A 209 4.06 23.00 13.78
CA ARG A 209 5.22 23.46 12.99
C ARG A 209 4.91 24.76 12.25
N ILE A 210 3.75 24.85 11.60
CA ILE A 210 3.28 26.06 10.91
C ILE A 210 3.08 27.22 11.92
N ILE A 211 2.42 26.96 13.05
CA ILE A 211 2.22 27.96 14.10
C ILE A 211 3.56 28.45 14.65
N LEU A 212 4.51 27.55 14.90
CA LEU A 212 5.84 27.89 15.40
C LEU A 212 6.57 28.81 14.41
N VAL A 213 6.56 28.45 13.13
CA VAL A 213 7.19 29.25 12.07
C VAL A 213 6.58 30.64 11.98
N ASN A 214 5.24 30.73 12.02
CA ASN A 214 4.53 32.01 12.00
C ASN A 214 4.89 32.86 13.24
N ARG A 215 4.94 32.25 14.43
CA ARG A 215 5.35 32.93 15.67
C ARG A 215 6.80 33.40 15.62
N LEU A 216 7.73 32.59 15.10
CA LEU A 216 9.13 32.98 14.95
C LEU A 216 9.27 34.19 13.99
N GLY A 217 8.52 34.19 12.88
CA GLY A 217 8.50 35.27 11.91
C GLY A 217 7.89 36.57 12.42
N ALA A 218 6.82 36.49 13.24
CA ALA A 218 6.10 37.67 13.72
C ALA A 218 6.63 38.21 15.06
N VAL A 219 6.88 37.34 16.03
CA VAL A 219 7.18 37.74 17.42
C VAL A 219 8.62 38.19 17.57
N ILE A 220 9.59 37.51 16.93
CA ILE A 220 11.01 37.81 17.15
C ILE A 220 11.37 39.24 16.70
N PRO A 221 11.01 39.69 15.48
CA PRO A 221 11.32 41.06 15.05
C PRO A 221 10.72 42.12 15.97
N VAL A 222 9.46 41.95 16.39
CA VAL A 222 8.79 42.86 17.33
C VAL A 222 9.51 42.85 18.69
N THR A 223 9.95 41.69 19.16
CA THR A 223 10.73 41.57 20.40
C THR A 223 12.08 42.27 20.29
N ILE A 224 12.79 42.10 19.18
CA ILE A 224 14.06 42.78 18.91
C ILE A 224 13.86 44.31 18.90
N LEU A 225 12.80 44.78 18.24
CA LEU A 225 12.45 46.20 18.22
C LEU A 225 12.14 46.72 19.63
N LEU A 226 11.26 46.04 20.37
CA LEU A 226 10.86 46.43 21.72
C LEU A 226 12.07 46.51 22.67
N VAL A 227 12.91 45.48 22.70
CA VAL A 227 14.12 45.48 23.55
C VAL A 227 15.09 46.56 23.11
N THR A 228 15.21 46.83 21.81
CA THR A 228 16.03 47.94 21.31
C THR A 228 15.47 49.30 21.75
N LEU A 229 14.16 49.52 21.69
CA LEU A 229 13.53 50.77 22.13
C LEU A 229 13.65 50.98 23.65
N LEU A 230 13.37 49.94 24.45
CA LEU A 230 13.54 49.98 25.92
C LEU A 230 14.97 50.31 26.30
N THR A 231 15.92 49.67 25.60
CA THR A 231 17.35 49.95 25.74
C THR A 231 17.66 51.41 25.46
N LEU A 232 17.23 51.92 24.30
CA LEU A 232 17.50 53.29 23.88
C LEU A 232 16.95 54.30 24.89
N GLN A 233 15.79 54.02 25.48
CA GLN A 233 15.20 54.85 26.52
C GLN A 233 16.05 54.89 27.80
N LEU A 234 16.64 53.77 28.21
CA LEU A 234 17.53 53.72 29.38
C LEU A 234 18.81 54.52 29.14
N GLU A 235 19.34 54.52 27.91
CA GLU A 235 20.56 55.26 27.56
C GLU A 235 20.33 56.76 27.42
N LEU A 236 19.18 57.20 26.87
CA LEU A 236 18.82 58.62 26.80
C LEU A 236 18.79 59.30 28.17
N LYS A 237 18.41 58.58 29.22
CA LYS A 237 18.46 59.08 30.61
C LYS A 237 19.88 59.33 31.10
N ALA A 238 20.87 58.61 30.58
CA ALA A 238 22.26 58.72 30.98
C ALA A 238 23.03 59.76 30.14
N ASN A 239 22.71 59.90 28.84
CA ASN A 239 23.36 60.83 27.93
C ASN A 239 22.32 61.49 27.00
N PRO A 240 21.98 62.77 27.20
CA PRO A 240 20.99 63.46 26.37
C PRO A 240 21.51 63.69 24.95
N VAL A 241 20.71 63.31 23.94
CA VAL A 241 21.01 63.45 22.50
C VAL A 241 19.91 64.28 21.84
N PRO A 242 20.20 65.12 20.82
CA PRO A 242 19.17 65.86 20.10
C PRO A 242 18.08 64.94 19.50
N ALA A 243 16.82 65.32 19.67
CA ALA A 243 15.67 64.51 19.26
C ALA A 243 15.67 64.13 17.76
N VAL A 244 16.18 65.02 16.90
CA VAL A 244 16.28 64.77 15.44
C VAL A 244 17.27 63.66 15.11
N VAL A 245 18.43 63.63 15.78
CA VAL A 245 19.46 62.59 15.58
C VAL A 245 18.95 61.25 16.08
N TYR A 246 18.29 61.24 17.24
CA TYR A 246 17.65 60.07 17.80
C TYR A 246 16.57 59.50 16.87
N GLY A 247 15.66 60.35 16.39
CA GLY A 247 14.57 59.95 15.48
C GLY A 247 15.08 59.36 14.17
N ARG A 248 16.05 60.01 13.51
CA ARG A 248 16.67 59.48 12.27
C ARG A 248 17.28 58.10 12.48
N GLY A 249 17.97 57.92 13.60
CA GLY A 249 18.62 56.68 13.91
C GLY A 249 17.65 55.54 14.23
N VAL A 250 16.56 55.80 14.95
CA VAL A 250 15.49 54.80 15.17
C VAL A 250 14.83 54.39 13.86
N ILE A 251 14.57 55.34 12.95
CA ILE A 251 14.02 55.07 11.62
C ILE A 251 14.97 54.17 10.82
N LEU A 252 16.27 54.48 10.80
CA LEU A 252 17.27 53.69 10.10
C LEU A 252 17.37 52.26 10.65
N PHE A 253 17.42 52.10 11.98
CA PHE A 253 17.42 50.80 12.62
C PHE A 253 16.17 49.99 12.28
N THR A 254 15.00 50.62 12.35
CA THR A 254 13.72 49.97 12.03
C THR A 254 13.66 49.55 10.57
N PHE A 255 14.21 50.35 9.65
CA PHE A 255 14.32 49.99 8.24
C PHE A 255 15.24 48.78 8.01
N VAL A 256 16.41 48.74 8.66
CA VAL A 256 17.35 47.60 8.59
C VAL A 256 16.71 46.34 9.16
N LEU A 257 16.03 46.44 10.30
CA LEU A 257 15.29 45.33 10.91
C LEU A 257 14.15 44.84 10.01
N PHE A 258 13.45 45.75 9.32
CA PHE A 258 12.40 45.40 8.36
C PHE A 258 12.95 44.62 7.16
N VAL A 259 14.03 45.08 6.54
CA VAL A 259 14.69 44.37 5.42
C VAL A 259 15.16 42.98 5.86
N TYR A 260 15.78 42.88 7.04
CA TYR A 260 16.17 41.60 7.62
C TYR A 260 14.98 40.68 7.84
N THR A 261 13.87 41.21 8.37
CA THR A 261 12.65 40.43 8.65
C THR A 261 12.04 39.88 7.36
N ILE A 262 12.02 40.66 6.27
CA ILE A 262 11.56 40.18 4.96
C ILE A 262 12.43 39.01 4.49
N PHE A 263 13.76 39.17 4.51
CA PHE A 263 14.69 38.14 4.06
C PHE A 263 14.53 36.86 4.90
N PHE A 264 14.49 37.01 6.23
CA PHE A 264 14.30 35.91 7.16
C PHE A 264 12.97 35.18 6.93
N SER A 265 11.87 35.93 6.85
CA SER A 265 10.53 35.36 6.65
C SER A 265 10.46 34.58 5.33
N LYS A 266 11.01 35.14 4.25
CA LYS A 266 11.10 34.48 2.93
C LYS A 266 11.88 33.17 3.00
N GLU A 267 13.05 33.18 3.64
CA GLU A 267 13.93 32.02 3.71
C GLU A 267 13.34 30.90 4.60
N LEU A 268 12.78 31.27 5.75
CA LEU A 268 12.11 30.32 6.63
C LEU A 268 10.86 29.72 5.96
N SER A 269 10.04 30.55 5.32
CA SER A 269 8.87 30.10 4.55
C SER A 269 9.26 29.13 3.45
N ARG A 270 10.26 29.46 2.63
CA ARG A 270 10.77 28.59 1.56
C ARG A 270 11.17 27.20 2.08
N LEU A 271 11.87 27.15 3.21
CA LEU A 271 12.31 25.88 3.81
C LEU A 271 11.16 25.03 4.33
N VAL A 272 10.21 25.67 4.99
CA VAL A 272 9.07 24.97 5.59
C VAL A 272 8.15 24.45 4.50
N THR A 273 7.89 25.26 3.46
CA THR A 273 7.10 24.84 2.29
C THR A 273 7.71 23.62 1.62
N HIS A 274 9.01 23.63 1.32
CA HIS A 274 9.67 22.47 0.70
C HIS A 274 9.62 21.20 1.58
N ASN A 275 9.67 21.35 2.90
CA ASN A 275 9.59 20.23 3.83
C ASN A 275 8.16 19.65 3.99
N ILE A 276 7.12 20.35 3.53
CA ILE A 276 5.71 19.94 3.63
C ILE A 276 5.16 19.56 2.25
N VAL A 277 5.34 20.42 1.25
CA VAL A 277 4.73 20.30 -0.07
C VAL A 277 5.36 19.16 -0.88
N ASP A 278 6.69 19.03 -0.87
CA ASP A 278 7.36 18.00 -1.67
C ASP A 278 6.92 16.58 -1.27
N PRO A 279 6.93 16.19 0.02
CA PRO A 279 6.42 14.87 0.41
C PRO A 279 4.94 14.63 0.08
N ILE A 280 4.11 15.68 0.11
CA ILE A 280 2.70 15.58 -0.28
C ILE A 280 2.59 15.35 -1.79
N ASN A 281 3.39 16.03 -2.60
CA ASN A 281 3.42 15.80 -4.05
C ASN A 281 3.91 14.39 -4.39
N ASP A 282 4.90 13.87 -3.66
CA ASP A 282 5.36 12.48 -3.82
C ASP A 282 4.26 11.47 -3.48
N LEU A 283 3.50 11.70 -2.39
CA LEU A 283 2.32 10.91 -2.04
C LEU A 283 1.28 10.89 -3.17
N VAL A 284 0.93 12.07 -3.69
CA VAL A 284 -0.05 12.22 -4.76
C VAL A 284 0.42 11.51 -6.03
N LYS A 285 1.70 11.62 -6.38
CA LYS A 285 2.28 10.94 -7.56
C LYS A 285 2.15 9.42 -7.45
N VAL A 286 2.49 8.84 -6.29
CA VAL A 286 2.34 7.39 -6.08
C VAL A 286 0.87 6.98 -6.14
N LEU A 287 -0.02 7.73 -5.50
CA LEU A 287 -1.46 7.44 -5.55
C LEU A 287 -2.04 7.49 -6.97
N GLN A 288 -1.58 8.41 -7.82
CA GLN A 288 -1.96 8.45 -9.24
C GLN A 288 -1.49 7.22 -10.02
N ASN A 289 -0.32 6.67 -9.69
CA ASN A 289 0.19 5.44 -10.29
C ASN A 289 -0.59 4.21 -9.80
N VAL A 290 -0.90 4.16 -8.51
CA VAL A 290 -1.78 3.14 -7.91
C VAL A 290 -3.17 3.15 -8.56
N GLN A 291 -3.74 4.33 -8.82
CA GLN A 291 -5.03 4.47 -9.53
C GLN A 291 -4.98 3.89 -10.95
N LYS A 292 -3.81 3.92 -11.61
CA LYS A 292 -3.58 3.31 -12.94
C LYS A 292 -3.23 1.82 -12.88
N GLY A 293 -3.31 1.19 -11.69
CA GLY A 293 -2.95 -0.22 -11.49
C GLY A 293 -1.45 -0.49 -11.46
N GLN A 294 -0.61 0.54 -11.25
CA GLN A 294 0.84 0.41 -11.11
C GLN A 294 1.22 0.42 -9.63
N PHE A 295 1.58 -0.75 -9.09
CA PHE A 295 1.81 -0.97 -7.66
C PHE A 295 3.29 -1.16 -7.28
N ASP A 296 4.22 -0.95 -8.22
CA ASP A 296 5.66 -1.18 -7.98
C ASP A 296 6.36 0.04 -7.35
N GLU A 297 5.76 1.21 -7.45
CA GLU A 297 6.29 2.42 -6.83
C GLU A 297 5.79 2.56 -5.39
N THR A 298 6.69 2.98 -4.50
CA THR A 298 6.39 3.24 -3.10
C THR A 298 6.76 4.66 -2.73
N VAL A 299 6.01 5.21 -1.77
CA VAL A 299 6.27 6.52 -1.19
C VAL A 299 7.54 6.42 -0.35
N GLN A 300 8.50 7.29 -0.64
CA GLN A 300 9.71 7.41 0.17
C GLN A 300 9.42 8.20 1.45
N ILE A 301 9.42 7.51 2.59
CA ILE A 301 9.06 8.12 3.86
C ILE A 301 10.24 8.88 4.44
N VAL A 302 10.14 10.21 4.43
CA VAL A 302 11.21 11.12 4.89
C VAL A 302 10.85 11.91 6.15
N SER A 303 9.61 11.80 6.64
CA SER A 303 9.11 12.61 7.77
C SER A 303 8.67 11.75 8.96
N ASN A 304 8.81 12.29 10.18
CA ASN A 304 8.35 11.66 11.43
C ASN A 304 7.13 12.41 12.01
N ASP A 305 6.13 12.65 11.16
CA ASP A 305 4.90 13.39 11.45
C ASP A 305 3.71 12.74 10.73
N GLU A 306 2.59 13.46 10.62
CA GLU A 306 1.37 12.96 9.96
C GLU A 306 1.57 12.61 8.49
N ILE A 307 2.45 13.32 7.76
CA ILE A 307 2.75 13.00 6.35
C ILE A 307 3.51 11.69 6.25
N GLY A 308 4.50 11.49 7.15
CA GLY A 308 5.24 10.24 7.22
C GLY A 308 4.33 9.05 7.50
N TYR A 309 3.41 9.21 8.47
CA TYR A 309 2.39 8.20 8.78
C TYR A 309 1.48 7.91 7.58
N ALA A 310 0.97 8.94 6.92
CA ALA A 310 0.13 8.77 5.74
C ALA A 310 0.86 8.00 4.63
N GLY A 311 2.15 8.26 4.41
CA GLY A 311 2.94 7.51 3.44
C GLY A 311 3.17 6.05 3.83
N ASP A 312 3.39 5.75 5.10
CA ASP A 312 3.47 4.36 5.58
C ASP A 312 2.15 3.62 5.28
N VAL A 313 1.00 4.24 5.58
CA VAL A 313 -0.34 3.68 5.30
C VAL A 313 -0.57 3.48 3.80
N VAL A 314 -0.18 4.45 2.96
CA VAL A 314 -0.30 4.32 1.49
C VAL A 314 0.54 3.15 0.98
N ASN A 315 1.76 2.97 1.49
CA ASN A 315 2.61 1.84 1.10
C ASN A 315 2.01 0.50 1.51
N GLU A 316 1.46 0.38 2.72
CA GLU A 316 0.80 -0.84 3.21
C GLU A 316 -0.45 -1.16 2.38
N MET A 317 -1.29 -0.16 2.07
CA MET A 317 -2.45 -0.31 1.19
C MET A 317 -2.04 -0.74 -0.22
N THR A 318 -1.01 -0.12 -0.79
CA THR A 318 -0.51 -0.42 -2.14
C THR A 318 -0.03 -1.87 -2.25
N GLN A 319 0.69 -2.35 -1.23
CA GLN A 319 1.13 -3.74 -1.17
C GLN A 319 -0.07 -4.70 -1.10
N GLY A 320 -1.07 -4.41 -0.26
CA GLY A 320 -2.28 -5.24 -0.18
C GLY A 320 -3.08 -5.29 -1.48
N LEU A 321 -3.18 -4.17 -2.21
CA LEU A 321 -3.81 -4.12 -3.53
C LEU A 321 -3.04 -4.95 -4.57
N LYS A 322 -1.70 -4.89 -4.56
CA LYS A 322 -0.84 -5.69 -5.43
C LYS A 322 -1.07 -7.19 -5.21
N GLU A 323 -1.06 -7.63 -3.95
CA GLU A 323 -1.30 -9.02 -3.57
C GLU A 323 -2.69 -9.50 -4.03
N ARG A 324 -3.73 -8.67 -3.83
CA ARG A 324 -5.08 -8.99 -4.28
C ARG A 324 -5.17 -9.10 -5.81
N GLN A 325 -4.49 -8.23 -6.55
CA GLN A 325 -4.47 -8.32 -8.02
C GLN A 325 -3.77 -9.59 -8.51
N VAL A 326 -2.67 -9.98 -7.88
CA VAL A 326 -1.96 -11.23 -8.21
C VAL A 326 -2.84 -12.45 -7.89
N MET A 327 -3.56 -12.42 -6.77
CA MET A 327 -4.50 -13.47 -6.40
C MET A 327 -5.64 -13.57 -7.42
N GLN A 328 -6.28 -12.45 -7.77
CA GLN A 328 -7.37 -12.44 -8.77
C GLN A 328 -6.91 -13.02 -10.11
N ARG A 329 -5.75 -12.60 -10.63
CA ARG A 329 -5.20 -13.13 -11.88
C ARG A 329 -4.93 -14.64 -11.82
N SER A 330 -4.48 -15.13 -10.66
CA SER A 330 -4.26 -16.56 -10.44
C SER A 330 -5.57 -17.35 -10.46
N LEU A 331 -6.65 -16.77 -9.90
CA LEU A 331 -7.99 -17.38 -9.94
C LEU A 331 -8.58 -17.38 -11.35
N ASP A 332 -8.48 -16.26 -12.07
CA ASP A 332 -8.94 -16.17 -13.45
C ASP A 332 -8.24 -17.21 -14.34
N LEU A 333 -6.93 -17.42 -14.14
CA LEU A 333 -6.16 -18.45 -14.84
C LEU A 333 -6.61 -19.86 -14.46
N ALA A 334 -6.83 -20.12 -13.16
CA ALA A 334 -7.34 -21.41 -12.70
C ALA A 334 -8.71 -21.74 -13.32
N GLY A 335 -9.60 -20.75 -13.38
CA GLY A 335 -10.90 -20.87 -14.06
C GLY A 335 -10.79 -21.21 -15.54
N GLN A 336 -9.86 -20.57 -16.26
CA GLN A 336 -9.59 -20.87 -17.66
C GLN A 336 -9.09 -22.32 -17.85
N ILE A 337 -8.16 -22.77 -17.00
CA ILE A 337 -7.67 -24.15 -17.04
C ILE A 337 -8.82 -25.12 -16.81
N GLN A 338 -9.67 -24.85 -15.82
CA GLN A 338 -10.80 -25.71 -15.48
C GLN A 338 -11.82 -25.81 -16.62
N LYS A 339 -12.14 -24.68 -17.26
CA LYS A 339 -13.03 -24.66 -18.43
C LYS A 339 -12.50 -25.53 -19.57
N ASN A 340 -11.19 -25.54 -19.79
CA ASN A 340 -10.55 -26.39 -20.80
C ASN A 340 -10.53 -27.89 -20.43
N LEU A 341 -10.85 -28.24 -19.18
CA LEU A 341 -11.00 -29.64 -18.79
C LEU A 341 -12.37 -30.20 -19.20
N LEU A 342 -13.40 -29.36 -19.28
CA LEU A 342 -14.74 -29.77 -19.72
C LEU A 342 -14.77 -30.02 -21.24
N PRO A 343 -15.74 -30.82 -21.75
CA PRO A 343 -15.88 -31.05 -23.18
C PRO A 343 -15.98 -29.75 -23.99
N GLU A 344 -15.14 -29.59 -25.01
CA GLU A 344 -15.18 -28.44 -25.93
C GLU A 344 -16.26 -28.59 -27.02
N GLN A 345 -16.58 -29.83 -27.39
CA GLN A 345 -17.51 -30.17 -28.46
C GLN A 345 -18.47 -31.26 -28.00
N ASP A 346 -19.68 -31.25 -28.58
CA ASP A 346 -20.62 -32.33 -28.35
C ASP A 346 -20.15 -33.59 -29.10
N PRO A 347 -20.34 -34.80 -28.54
CA PRO A 347 -19.92 -36.04 -29.19
C PRO A 347 -20.85 -36.39 -30.35
N GLU A 348 -20.27 -36.87 -31.45
CA GLU A 348 -21.03 -37.40 -32.59
C GLU A 348 -21.22 -38.91 -32.44
N ILE A 349 -22.47 -39.35 -32.22
CA ILE A 349 -22.82 -40.76 -32.07
C ILE A 349 -24.02 -41.09 -32.95
N PRO A 350 -23.94 -42.11 -33.84
CA PRO A 350 -25.09 -42.55 -34.61
C PRO A 350 -26.29 -42.86 -33.71
N GLY A 351 -27.44 -42.27 -34.02
CA GLY A 351 -28.68 -42.46 -33.25
C GLY A 351 -28.80 -41.61 -31.98
N LEU A 352 -27.83 -40.72 -31.67
CA LEU A 352 -27.93 -39.75 -30.57
C LEU A 352 -27.55 -38.34 -31.03
N ASP A 353 -28.39 -37.37 -30.68
CA ASP A 353 -28.09 -35.93 -30.76
C ASP A 353 -27.85 -35.41 -29.34
N ILE A 354 -26.62 -35.00 -29.03
CA ILE A 354 -26.18 -34.65 -27.68
C ILE A 354 -25.76 -33.18 -27.66
N ALA A 355 -26.13 -32.46 -26.60
CA ALA A 355 -25.59 -31.14 -26.33
C ALA A 355 -25.39 -30.92 -24.84
N GLY A 356 -24.22 -30.42 -24.45
CA GLY A 356 -23.88 -30.12 -23.05
C GLY A 356 -23.34 -28.70 -22.87
N THR A 357 -23.59 -28.10 -21.71
CA THR A 357 -22.93 -26.87 -21.27
C THR A 357 -22.88 -26.79 -19.75
N SER A 358 -21.84 -26.15 -19.23
CA SER A 358 -21.74 -25.72 -17.83
C SER A 358 -21.39 -24.24 -17.78
N ILE A 359 -22.04 -23.49 -16.88
CA ILE A 359 -21.84 -22.05 -16.69
C ILE A 359 -21.52 -21.81 -15.22
N TYR A 360 -20.28 -21.43 -14.94
CA TYR A 360 -19.82 -21.18 -13.58
C TYR A 360 -20.42 -19.91 -12.96
N CYS A 361 -20.67 -19.93 -11.66
CA CYS A 361 -21.14 -18.77 -10.89
C CYS A 361 -19.98 -17.89 -10.39
N ASP A 362 -18.84 -18.48 -10.09
CA ASP A 362 -17.61 -17.82 -9.64
C ASP A 362 -16.48 -17.96 -10.68
N GLU A 363 -15.25 -17.51 -10.35
CA GLU A 363 -14.08 -17.67 -11.22
C GLU A 363 -13.76 -19.14 -11.55
N THR A 364 -14.18 -20.07 -10.69
CA THR A 364 -14.06 -21.53 -10.84
C THR A 364 -15.37 -22.21 -10.44
N GLY A 365 -15.69 -23.37 -11.02
CA GLY A 365 -16.92 -24.12 -10.72
C GLY A 365 -16.71 -25.44 -9.97
N GLY A 366 -17.72 -25.90 -9.23
CA GLY A 366 -17.84 -27.25 -8.66
C GLY A 366 -18.45 -28.28 -9.62
N ASP A 367 -19.17 -27.83 -10.65
CA ASP A 367 -19.84 -28.71 -11.60
C ASP A 367 -18.87 -29.43 -12.56
N TYR A 368 -19.11 -30.72 -12.74
CA TYR A 368 -18.42 -31.60 -13.67
C TYR A 368 -19.41 -32.22 -14.66
N TYR A 369 -19.14 -32.12 -15.94
CA TYR A 369 -19.75 -33.02 -16.92
C TYR A 369 -18.73 -33.50 -17.94
N ASP A 370 -18.97 -34.69 -18.50
CA ASP A 370 -18.10 -35.27 -19.52
C ASP A 370 -18.86 -36.27 -20.40
N PHE A 371 -18.26 -36.56 -21.55
CA PHE A 371 -18.73 -37.54 -22.52
C PHE A 371 -17.63 -38.58 -22.70
N LEU A 372 -17.86 -39.79 -22.20
CA LEU A 372 -16.86 -40.84 -22.10
C LEU A 372 -17.26 -42.04 -22.95
N PHE A 373 -16.32 -42.57 -23.71
CA PHE A 373 -16.53 -43.76 -24.53
C PHE A 373 -16.01 -45.00 -23.78
N PRO A 374 -16.84 -46.03 -23.56
CA PRO A 374 -16.39 -47.32 -23.07
C PRO A 374 -15.36 -47.95 -24.04
N GLU A 375 -14.58 -48.90 -23.52
CA GLU A 375 -13.52 -49.69 -24.19
C GLU A 375 -13.59 -49.81 -25.73
N ASN A 376 -12.43 -49.68 -26.40
CA ASN A 376 -12.23 -49.92 -27.85
C ASN A 376 -13.12 -49.13 -28.82
N ASN A 377 -13.52 -47.90 -28.47
CA ASN A 377 -14.14 -46.97 -29.42
C ASN A 377 -15.42 -47.55 -30.06
N GLN A 378 -16.21 -48.30 -29.28
CA GLN A 378 -17.53 -48.76 -29.70
C GLN A 378 -18.38 -47.53 -30.00
N LYS A 379 -18.59 -47.26 -31.29
CA LYS A 379 -19.29 -46.06 -31.78
C LYS A 379 -20.75 -46.00 -31.32
N ASP A 380 -21.27 -47.09 -30.78
CA ASP A 380 -22.68 -47.26 -30.46
C ASP A 380 -22.96 -47.06 -28.96
N ARG A 381 -21.91 -46.84 -28.14
CA ARG A 381 -22.01 -46.67 -26.68
C ARG A 381 -21.39 -45.38 -26.18
N ILE A 382 -22.07 -44.73 -25.24
CA ILE A 382 -21.56 -43.54 -24.54
C ILE A 382 -21.97 -43.53 -23.08
N ARG A 383 -21.04 -43.09 -22.24
CA ARG A 383 -21.28 -42.69 -20.86
C ARG A 383 -21.32 -41.19 -20.78
N ILE A 384 -22.38 -40.68 -20.19
CA ILE A 384 -22.58 -39.26 -19.94
C ILE A 384 -22.58 -39.11 -18.43
N VAL A 385 -21.74 -38.20 -17.93
CA VAL A 385 -21.56 -37.98 -16.50
C VAL A 385 -21.94 -36.55 -16.15
N LEU A 386 -22.59 -36.39 -15.01
CA LEU A 386 -22.88 -35.11 -14.38
C LEU A 386 -22.56 -35.26 -12.90
N GLY A 387 -21.74 -34.37 -12.35
CA GLY A 387 -21.46 -34.30 -10.93
C GLY A 387 -21.44 -32.85 -10.47
N ASP A 388 -21.80 -32.65 -9.22
CA ASP A 388 -21.81 -31.36 -8.55
C ASP A 388 -21.19 -31.53 -7.17
N VAL A 389 -20.13 -30.75 -6.90
CA VAL A 389 -19.39 -30.78 -5.65
C VAL A 389 -20.04 -29.85 -4.64
N SER A 390 -20.28 -30.34 -3.44
CA SER A 390 -20.78 -29.52 -2.33
C SER A 390 -19.93 -28.26 -2.09
N GLY A 391 -20.56 -27.09 -2.13
CA GLY A 391 -19.91 -25.80 -1.92
C GLY A 391 -19.39 -25.16 -3.21
N HIS A 392 -18.76 -24.00 -3.12
CA HIS A 392 -18.32 -23.24 -4.29
C HIS A 392 -16.87 -22.74 -4.15
N GLY A 393 -16.31 -22.24 -5.26
CA GLY A 393 -14.95 -21.69 -5.32
C GLY A 393 -13.85 -22.73 -5.50
N ILE A 394 -12.64 -22.41 -5.02
CA ILE A 394 -11.41 -23.17 -5.37
C ILE A 394 -11.45 -24.61 -4.84
N SER A 395 -12.00 -24.81 -3.63
CA SER A 395 -12.02 -26.14 -3.01
C SER A 395 -12.90 -27.12 -3.79
N SER A 396 -14.08 -26.68 -4.25
CA SER A 396 -14.96 -27.52 -5.05
C SER A 396 -14.36 -27.76 -6.43
N ALA A 397 -13.74 -26.73 -7.02
CA ALA A 397 -13.04 -26.82 -8.30
C ALA A 397 -11.88 -27.84 -8.34
N LEU A 398 -11.12 -27.94 -7.26
CA LEU A 398 -10.05 -28.93 -7.14
C LEU A 398 -10.62 -30.35 -7.03
N LEU A 399 -11.67 -30.55 -6.22
CA LEU A 399 -12.33 -31.86 -6.11
C LEU A 399 -12.99 -32.27 -7.43
N MET A 400 -13.63 -31.34 -8.13
CA MET A 400 -14.17 -31.50 -9.49
C MET A 400 -13.09 -32.04 -10.44
N THR A 401 -11.91 -31.42 -10.44
CA THR A 401 -10.77 -31.81 -11.27
C THR A 401 -10.27 -33.23 -10.95
N THR A 402 -10.17 -33.56 -9.66
CA THR A 402 -9.78 -34.91 -9.20
C THR A 402 -10.82 -35.95 -9.60
N SER A 403 -12.11 -35.69 -9.33
CA SER A 403 -13.21 -36.55 -9.75
C SER A 403 -13.16 -36.82 -11.24
N ARG A 404 -13.03 -35.78 -12.07
CA ARG A 404 -12.88 -35.94 -13.52
C ARG A 404 -11.75 -36.88 -13.89
N ALA A 405 -10.56 -36.71 -13.31
CA ALA A 405 -9.41 -37.56 -13.61
C ALA A 405 -9.69 -39.03 -13.27
N LEU A 406 -10.27 -39.29 -12.09
CA LEU A 406 -10.67 -40.63 -11.64
C LEU A 406 -11.72 -41.25 -12.56
N PHE A 407 -12.74 -40.47 -12.95
CA PHE A 407 -13.79 -40.91 -13.88
C PHE A 407 -13.22 -41.28 -15.24
N ARG A 408 -12.46 -40.39 -15.88
CA ARG A 408 -11.87 -40.67 -17.21
C ARG A 408 -10.97 -41.90 -17.17
N GLN A 409 -10.15 -42.04 -16.13
CA GLN A 409 -9.26 -43.20 -15.98
C GLN A 409 -10.06 -44.49 -15.79
N ARG A 410 -11.01 -44.53 -14.83
CA ARG A 410 -11.73 -45.76 -14.50
C ARG A 410 -12.71 -46.17 -15.59
N SER A 411 -13.32 -45.21 -16.28
CA SER A 411 -14.22 -45.46 -17.41
C SER A 411 -13.53 -46.03 -18.65
N ALA A 412 -12.21 -45.81 -18.79
CA ALA A 412 -11.40 -46.41 -19.86
C ALA A 412 -11.01 -47.87 -19.60
N MET A 413 -11.30 -48.40 -18.40
CA MET A 413 -11.04 -49.79 -18.02
C MET A 413 -12.34 -50.61 -18.05
N PRO A 414 -12.26 -51.95 -18.22
CA PRO A 414 -13.44 -52.82 -18.19
C PRO A 414 -14.24 -52.68 -16.89
N GLY A 415 -15.57 -52.80 -17.00
CA GLY A 415 -16.51 -52.76 -15.88
C GLY A 415 -17.82 -52.09 -16.25
N ASN A 416 -18.90 -52.50 -15.58
CA ASN A 416 -20.21 -51.83 -15.70
C ASN A 416 -20.22 -50.48 -14.97
N LEU A 417 -21.28 -49.68 -15.18
CA LEU A 417 -21.35 -48.33 -14.63
C LEU A 417 -21.33 -48.31 -13.09
N ALA A 418 -21.99 -49.28 -12.45
CA ALA A 418 -22.03 -49.41 -11.00
C ALA A 418 -20.63 -49.68 -10.38
N GLU A 419 -19.84 -50.55 -11.00
CA GLU A 419 -18.46 -50.85 -10.59
C GLU A 419 -17.54 -49.64 -10.75
N VAL A 420 -17.72 -48.88 -11.83
CA VAL A 420 -16.95 -47.64 -12.08
C VAL A 420 -17.22 -46.64 -10.96
N VAL A 421 -18.49 -46.32 -10.69
CA VAL A 421 -18.88 -45.34 -9.66
C VAL A 421 -18.47 -45.80 -8.26
N THR A 422 -18.63 -47.09 -7.94
CA THR A 422 -18.22 -47.66 -6.65
C THR A 422 -16.72 -47.54 -6.40
N ASN A 423 -15.89 -47.83 -7.42
CA ASN A 423 -14.44 -47.70 -7.27
C ASN A 423 -13.99 -46.25 -7.10
N ILE A 424 -14.65 -45.31 -7.79
CA ILE A 424 -14.34 -43.89 -7.70
C ILE A 424 -14.74 -43.34 -6.33
N ASN A 425 -15.91 -43.74 -5.81
CA ASN A 425 -16.35 -43.36 -4.47
C ASN A 425 -15.31 -43.69 -3.40
N ARG A 426 -14.69 -44.87 -3.47
CA ARG A 426 -13.63 -45.29 -2.53
C ARG A 426 -12.47 -44.30 -2.51
N HIS A 427 -11.97 -43.92 -3.68
CA HIS A 427 -10.88 -42.95 -3.79
C HIS A 427 -11.29 -41.55 -3.35
N LEU A 428 -12.49 -41.09 -3.73
CA LEU A 428 -12.99 -39.78 -3.29
C LEU A 428 -13.19 -39.71 -1.77
N CYS A 429 -13.64 -40.78 -1.11
CA CYS A 429 -13.72 -40.84 0.35
C CYS A 429 -12.35 -40.63 1.02
N GLU A 430 -11.27 -41.15 0.45
CA GLU A 430 -9.92 -40.91 0.96
C GLU A 430 -9.52 -39.43 0.82
N ASP A 431 -9.81 -38.82 -0.34
CA ASP A 431 -9.48 -37.42 -0.64
C ASP A 431 -10.27 -36.42 0.22
N VAL A 432 -11.55 -36.70 0.50
CA VAL A 432 -12.43 -35.76 1.19
C VAL A 432 -12.51 -35.95 2.71
N LYS A 433 -11.91 -37.01 3.24
CA LYS A 433 -12.02 -37.47 4.65
C LYS A 433 -11.90 -36.36 5.70
N ASN A 434 -11.03 -35.38 5.48
CA ASN A 434 -10.79 -34.27 6.42
C ASN A 434 -11.64 -33.02 6.12
N SER A 435 -12.12 -32.87 4.89
CA SER A 435 -12.86 -31.69 4.44
C SER A 435 -14.37 -31.81 4.71
N GLY A 436 -14.90 -33.04 4.69
CA GLY A 436 -16.35 -33.28 4.72
C GLY A 436 -17.07 -32.92 3.42
N ASN A 437 -16.34 -32.51 2.37
CA ASN A 437 -16.91 -32.26 1.05
C ASN A 437 -17.39 -33.58 0.44
N PHE A 438 -18.41 -33.50 -0.42
CA PHE A 438 -18.91 -34.64 -1.17
C PHE A 438 -19.30 -34.19 -2.58
N MET A 439 -19.46 -35.14 -3.49
CA MET A 439 -19.94 -34.87 -4.85
C MET A 439 -21.24 -35.63 -5.06
N THR A 440 -22.32 -34.90 -5.36
CA THR A 440 -23.50 -35.52 -5.93
C THR A 440 -23.18 -35.89 -7.38
N PHE A 441 -23.58 -37.08 -7.82
CA PHE A 441 -23.23 -37.58 -9.14
C PHE A 441 -24.36 -38.37 -9.79
N PHE A 442 -24.48 -38.23 -11.10
CA PHE A 442 -25.41 -38.97 -11.95
C PHE A 442 -24.70 -39.35 -13.24
N SER A 443 -24.81 -40.61 -13.64
CA SER A 443 -24.30 -41.03 -14.94
C SER A 443 -25.29 -41.93 -15.65
N ILE A 444 -25.37 -41.74 -16.96
CA ILE A 444 -26.10 -42.62 -17.87
C ILE A 444 -25.11 -43.29 -18.83
N GLU A 445 -25.37 -44.55 -19.17
CA GLU A 445 -24.75 -45.27 -20.26
C GLU A 445 -25.84 -45.61 -21.28
N MET A 446 -25.68 -45.14 -22.52
CA MET A 446 -26.60 -45.42 -23.61
C MET A 446 -25.94 -46.34 -24.62
N ASP A 447 -26.64 -47.42 -24.97
CA ASP A 447 -26.29 -48.33 -26.05
C ASP A 447 -27.34 -48.23 -27.16
N THR A 448 -26.95 -47.63 -28.29
CA THR A 448 -27.81 -47.38 -29.44
C THR A 448 -28.12 -48.65 -30.23
N SER A 449 -27.28 -49.69 -30.14
CA SER A 449 -27.47 -50.95 -30.87
C SER A 449 -28.63 -51.77 -30.31
N ILE A 450 -28.81 -51.76 -29.00
CA ILE A 450 -29.88 -52.49 -28.28
C ILE A 450 -30.95 -51.56 -27.71
N LYS A 451 -30.87 -50.25 -27.99
CA LYS A 451 -31.77 -49.21 -27.48
C LYS A 451 -32.00 -49.30 -25.96
N CYS A 452 -30.89 -49.37 -25.21
CA CYS A 452 -30.89 -49.53 -23.76
C CYS A 452 -30.21 -48.33 -23.09
N LEU A 453 -30.82 -47.82 -22.01
CA LEU A 453 -30.28 -46.76 -21.17
C LEU A 453 -30.13 -47.31 -19.77
N LYS A 454 -28.90 -47.29 -19.30
CA LYS A 454 -28.49 -47.67 -17.97
C LYS A 454 -28.09 -46.43 -17.20
N TRP A 455 -28.30 -46.41 -15.90
CA TRP A 455 -27.87 -45.26 -15.08
C TRP A 455 -27.52 -45.64 -13.65
N VAL A 456 -26.66 -44.82 -13.06
CA VAL A 456 -26.30 -44.85 -11.65
C VAL A 456 -26.51 -43.45 -11.10
N ARG A 457 -27.25 -43.38 -9.99
CA ARG A 457 -27.47 -42.17 -9.21
C ARG A 457 -26.65 -42.27 -7.93
N ALA A 458 -25.94 -41.20 -7.58
CA ALA A 458 -25.15 -41.07 -6.36
C ALA A 458 -25.46 -39.72 -5.69
N GLY A 459 -26.59 -39.66 -4.98
CA GLY A 459 -27.04 -38.46 -4.27
C GLY A 459 -27.60 -37.31 -5.14
N HIS A 460 -27.27 -37.25 -6.44
CA HIS A 460 -27.71 -36.17 -7.34
C HIS A 460 -29.23 -36.14 -7.58
N ASP A 461 -29.75 -35.02 -8.05
CA ASP A 461 -31.14 -34.96 -8.50
C ASP A 461 -31.39 -35.92 -9.68
N PRO A 462 -32.54 -36.62 -9.75
CA PRO A 462 -32.80 -37.54 -10.85
C PRO A 462 -32.82 -36.82 -12.20
N ALA A 463 -32.15 -37.43 -13.19
CA ALA A 463 -32.32 -37.04 -14.59
C ALA A 463 -33.75 -37.37 -15.05
N MET A 464 -34.21 -36.66 -16.08
CA MET A 464 -35.56 -36.80 -16.61
C MET A 464 -35.53 -37.37 -18.03
N LEU A 465 -36.35 -38.37 -18.30
CA LEU A 465 -36.59 -38.89 -19.64
C LEU A 465 -37.94 -38.34 -20.13
N TYR A 466 -37.92 -37.49 -21.15
CA TYR A 466 -39.11 -36.97 -21.80
C TYR A 466 -39.54 -37.87 -22.95
N ASP A 467 -40.80 -38.28 -22.91
CA ASP A 467 -41.46 -38.98 -23.99
C ASP A 467 -42.33 -38.01 -24.80
N PRO A 468 -42.02 -37.75 -26.08
CA PRO A 468 -42.80 -36.83 -26.92
C PRO A 468 -44.17 -37.40 -27.33
N GLU A 469 -44.34 -38.72 -27.40
CA GLU A 469 -45.61 -39.36 -27.75
C GLU A 469 -46.60 -39.27 -26.59
N GLU A 470 -46.17 -39.66 -25.39
CA GLU A 470 -46.99 -39.56 -24.18
C GLU A 470 -47.06 -38.15 -23.60
N LYS A 471 -46.16 -37.25 -24.03
CA LYS A 471 -45.95 -35.90 -23.48
C LYS A 471 -45.66 -35.88 -21.99
N LYS A 472 -45.02 -36.92 -21.47
CA LYS A 472 -44.72 -37.10 -20.04
C LYS A 472 -43.22 -37.13 -19.79
N PHE A 473 -42.85 -36.76 -18.56
CA PHE A 473 -41.50 -36.92 -18.06
C PHE A 473 -41.47 -38.09 -17.08
N ILE A 474 -40.45 -38.93 -17.21
CA ILE A 474 -40.17 -40.06 -16.32
C ILE A 474 -38.89 -39.72 -15.55
N GLU A 475 -38.96 -39.80 -14.22
CA GLU A 475 -37.77 -39.62 -13.38
C GLU A 475 -36.91 -40.89 -13.41
N LEU A 476 -35.64 -40.75 -13.80
CA LEU A 476 -34.65 -41.82 -13.75
C LEU A 476 -34.17 -42.01 -12.30
N LYS A 477 -35.04 -42.57 -11.46
CA LYS A 477 -34.81 -42.79 -10.03
C LYS A 477 -33.75 -43.86 -9.78
N GLY A 478 -33.17 -43.82 -8.60
CA GLY A 478 -32.22 -44.84 -8.12
C GLY A 478 -31.85 -44.55 -6.68
N GLU A 479 -31.55 -45.61 -5.93
CA GLU A 479 -30.88 -45.47 -4.63
C GLU A 479 -29.43 -45.05 -4.85
N GLY A 480 -28.92 -44.19 -3.98
CA GLY A 480 -27.53 -43.76 -4.07
C GLY A 480 -27.18 -42.70 -3.05
N LEU A 481 -26.06 -42.88 -2.37
CA LEU A 481 -25.45 -41.88 -1.50
C LEU A 481 -24.56 -40.94 -2.34
N ALA A 482 -24.29 -39.72 -1.88
CA ALA A 482 -23.31 -38.87 -2.56
C ALA A 482 -21.91 -39.48 -2.48
N LEU A 483 -21.09 -39.24 -3.50
CA LEU A 483 -19.71 -39.70 -3.54
C LEU A 483 -18.88 -39.02 -2.46
N GLY A 484 -17.99 -39.76 -1.81
CA GLY A 484 -17.14 -39.24 -0.74
C GLY A 484 -17.72 -39.38 0.67
N VAL A 485 -18.98 -39.82 0.82
CA VAL A 485 -19.65 -39.91 2.12
C VAL A 485 -19.38 -41.23 2.85
N ASP A 486 -19.51 -42.37 2.16
CA ASP A 486 -19.29 -43.70 2.74
C ASP A 486 -18.51 -44.58 1.77
N GLU A 487 -17.29 -44.94 2.16
CA GLU A 487 -16.37 -45.75 1.37
C GLU A 487 -16.90 -47.16 1.09
N ALA A 488 -17.74 -47.70 1.98
CA ALA A 488 -18.27 -49.05 1.88
C ALA A 488 -19.52 -49.15 0.98
N TYR A 489 -20.08 -48.02 0.55
CA TYR A 489 -21.31 -47.99 -0.25
C TYR A 489 -21.09 -48.60 -1.64
N GLN A 490 -21.97 -49.53 -2.02
CA GLN A 490 -21.97 -50.22 -3.31
C GLN A 490 -23.12 -49.67 -4.16
N TYR A 491 -22.79 -49.04 -5.28
CA TYR A 491 -23.80 -48.49 -6.18
C TYR A 491 -24.44 -49.59 -7.03
N LYS A 492 -25.68 -49.35 -7.47
CA LYS A 492 -26.43 -50.27 -8.34
C LYS A 492 -26.80 -49.59 -9.64
N GLU A 493 -26.73 -50.35 -10.72
CA GLU A 493 -27.19 -49.93 -12.04
C GLU A 493 -28.70 -50.13 -12.13
N ASN A 494 -29.38 -49.15 -12.72
CA ASN A 494 -30.78 -49.25 -13.13
C ASN A 494 -30.82 -49.24 -14.65
N GLU A 495 -31.86 -49.82 -15.25
CA GLU A 495 -31.96 -49.91 -16.71
C GLU A 495 -33.39 -49.73 -17.22
N ILE A 496 -33.50 -49.15 -18.41
CA ILE A 496 -34.72 -49.11 -19.23
C ILE A 496 -34.34 -49.60 -20.62
N SER A 497 -35.07 -50.59 -21.10
CA SER A 497 -34.93 -51.13 -22.46
C SER A 497 -36.01 -50.57 -23.38
N GLY A 498 -35.70 -50.50 -24.68
CA GLY A 498 -36.67 -50.11 -25.71
C GLY A 498 -36.90 -48.61 -25.79
N ILE A 499 -35.85 -47.80 -25.66
CA ILE A 499 -35.94 -46.35 -25.82
C ILE A 499 -36.39 -46.02 -27.24
N SER A 500 -37.44 -45.21 -27.34
CA SER A 500 -38.03 -44.82 -28.62
C SER A 500 -37.33 -43.61 -29.22
N ASN A 501 -37.37 -43.52 -30.55
CA ASN A 501 -36.82 -42.38 -31.26
C ASN A 501 -37.60 -41.11 -30.89
N GLY A 502 -36.91 -40.00 -30.72
CA GLY A 502 -37.46 -38.74 -30.24
C GLY A 502 -37.49 -38.57 -28.72
N GLN A 503 -37.25 -39.63 -27.93
CA GLN A 503 -37.14 -39.49 -26.46
C GLN A 503 -35.90 -38.66 -26.09
N ILE A 504 -36.02 -37.85 -25.03
CA ILE A 504 -34.99 -36.90 -24.61
C ILE A 504 -34.63 -37.12 -23.14
N ALA A 505 -33.39 -37.52 -22.87
CA ALA A 505 -32.83 -37.51 -21.53
C ALA A 505 -32.24 -36.13 -21.21
N VAL A 506 -32.57 -35.63 -20.02
CA VAL A 506 -32.21 -34.29 -19.53
C VAL A 506 -31.50 -34.46 -18.20
N LEU A 507 -30.21 -34.12 -18.18
CA LEU A 507 -29.41 -34.05 -16.95
C LEU A 507 -29.17 -32.58 -16.64
N TYR A 508 -29.37 -32.18 -15.39
CA TYR A 508 -29.27 -30.79 -14.98
C TYR A 508 -28.86 -30.68 -13.52
N THR A 509 -28.14 -29.61 -13.17
CA THR A 509 -27.83 -29.25 -11.79
C THR A 509 -28.88 -28.31 -11.21
N ASP A 510 -28.87 -28.15 -9.89
CA ASP A 510 -29.81 -27.30 -9.17
C ASP A 510 -29.64 -25.80 -9.47
N GLY A 511 -28.43 -25.36 -9.84
CA GLY A 511 -28.17 -24.00 -10.30
C GLY A 511 -28.97 -23.56 -11.52
N ILE A 512 -29.69 -24.46 -12.21
CA ILE A 512 -30.68 -24.10 -13.24
C ILE A 512 -32.04 -23.75 -12.62
N TRP A 513 -32.61 -24.65 -11.83
CA TRP A 513 -34.01 -24.53 -11.38
C TRP A 513 -34.14 -23.78 -10.05
N GLU A 514 -33.09 -23.73 -9.24
CA GLU A 514 -33.01 -22.92 -8.02
C GLU A 514 -32.55 -21.47 -8.27
N ALA A 515 -32.08 -21.17 -9.48
CA ALA A 515 -31.67 -19.81 -9.88
C ALA A 515 -32.74 -18.77 -9.53
N GLN A 516 -32.32 -17.67 -8.91
CA GLN A 516 -33.23 -16.64 -8.41
C GLN A 516 -33.10 -15.32 -9.18
N ASN A 517 -34.24 -14.70 -9.47
CA ASN A 517 -34.28 -13.33 -9.99
C ASN A 517 -34.10 -12.27 -8.87
N SER A 518 -34.14 -11.00 -9.25
CA SER A 518 -34.07 -9.84 -8.34
C SER A 518 -35.17 -9.84 -7.24
N ASN A 519 -36.32 -10.45 -7.53
CA ASN A 519 -37.43 -10.64 -6.59
C ASN A 519 -37.29 -11.89 -5.69
N LYS A 520 -36.15 -12.61 -5.75
CA LYS A 520 -35.91 -13.87 -5.04
C LYS A 520 -36.84 -15.03 -5.44
N GLU A 521 -37.50 -14.93 -6.59
CA GLU A 521 -38.29 -16.02 -7.15
C GLU A 521 -37.37 -17.01 -7.86
N ARG A 522 -37.64 -18.31 -7.71
CA ARG A 522 -36.87 -19.39 -8.36
C ARG A 522 -37.34 -19.59 -9.81
N PHE A 523 -36.42 -19.99 -10.69
CA PHE A 523 -36.75 -20.34 -12.08
C PHE A 523 -37.75 -21.51 -12.15
N GLY A 524 -37.49 -22.56 -11.37
CA GLY A 524 -38.40 -23.69 -11.15
C GLY A 524 -38.33 -24.78 -12.22
N LYS A 525 -38.51 -26.04 -11.78
CA LYS A 525 -38.48 -27.23 -12.66
C LYS A 525 -39.62 -27.22 -13.69
N GLU A 526 -40.79 -26.66 -13.34
CA GLU A 526 -41.94 -26.58 -14.25
C GLU A 526 -41.63 -25.77 -15.51
N LYS A 527 -40.93 -24.63 -15.37
CA LYS A 527 -40.51 -23.81 -16.52
C LYS A 527 -39.48 -24.53 -17.37
N LEU A 528 -38.47 -25.14 -16.73
CA LEU A 528 -37.46 -25.95 -17.41
C LEU A 528 -38.10 -27.04 -18.28
N PHE A 529 -38.98 -27.85 -17.69
CA PHE A 529 -39.64 -28.94 -18.41
C PHE A 529 -40.66 -28.46 -19.45
N GLY A 530 -41.31 -27.31 -19.21
CA GLY A 530 -42.17 -26.65 -20.18
C GLY A 530 -41.40 -26.28 -21.46
N ILE A 531 -40.23 -25.66 -21.31
CA ILE A 531 -39.36 -25.29 -22.43
C ILE A 531 -38.92 -26.53 -23.21
N ILE A 532 -38.51 -27.60 -22.51
CA ILE A 532 -38.08 -28.85 -23.16
C ILE A 532 -39.22 -29.46 -23.98
N ARG A 533 -40.42 -29.51 -23.41
CA ARG A 533 -41.63 -30.02 -24.10
C ARG A 533 -41.94 -29.22 -25.36
N GLU A 534 -41.92 -27.89 -25.30
CA GLU A 534 -42.22 -27.01 -26.44
C GLU A 534 -41.17 -27.13 -27.56
N ASN A 535 -39.91 -27.37 -27.18
CA ASN A 535 -38.79 -27.41 -28.10
C ASN A 535 -38.37 -28.84 -28.50
N ALA A 536 -39.08 -29.89 -28.05
CA ALA A 536 -38.68 -31.28 -28.24
C ALA A 536 -38.49 -31.71 -29.71
N HIS A 537 -39.12 -31.01 -30.65
CA HIS A 537 -38.97 -31.23 -32.08
C HIS A 537 -37.62 -30.73 -32.65
N LEU A 538 -36.92 -29.84 -31.94
CA LEU A 538 -35.65 -29.25 -32.35
C LEU A 538 -34.45 -30.18 -32.06
N PRO A 539 -33.27 -29.90 -32.64
CA PRO A 539 -32.01 -30.52 -32.23
C PRO A 539 -31.62 -30.18 -30.79
N SER A 540 -30.88 -31.07 -30.12
CA SER A 540 -30.49 -30.97 -28.71
C SER A 540 -29.78 -29.66 -28.38
N ARG A 541 -28.90 -29.18 -29.28
CA ARG A 541 -28.22 -27.89 -29.12
C ARG A 541 -29.18 -26.69 -29.10
N LEU A 542 -30.26 -26.72 -29.89
CA LEU A 542 -31.26 -25.66 -29.89
C LEU A 542 -32.17 -25.75 -28.65
N ILE A 543 -32.50 -26.95 -28.19
CA ILE A 543 -33.24 -27.15 -26.92
C ILE A 543 -32.44 -26.57 -25.75
N LEU A 544 -31.16 -26.94 -25.65
CA LEU A 544 -30.24 -26.43 -24.64
C LEU A 544 -30.18 -24.90 -24.70
N LYS A 545 -30.01 -24.32 -25.89
CA LYS A 545 -29.98 -22.88 -26.08
C LYS A 545 -31.27 -22.21 -25.61
N SER A 546 -32.44 -22.76 -25.94
CA SER A 546 -33.74 -22.22 -25.51
C SER A 546 -33.86 -22.16 -23.98
N VAL A 547 -33.35 -23.18 -23.26
CA VAL A 547 -33.33 -23.18 -21.79
C VAL A 547 -32.38 -22.11 -21.25
N ILE A 548 -31.15 -22.04 -21.75
CA ILE A 548 -30.15 -21.07 -21.28
C ILE A 548 -30.60 -19.63 -21.56
N ASP A 549 -31.18 -19.35 -22.74
CA ASP A 549 -31.71 -18.03 -23.09
C ASP A 549 -32.92 -17.65 -22.23
N ALA A 550 -33.76 -18.61 -21.84
CA ALA A 550 -34.84 -18.37 -20.89
C ALA A 550 -34.32 -18.07 -19.47
N LEU A 551 -33.31 -18.83 -19.02
CA LEU A 551 -32.67 -18.61 -17.73
C LEU A 551 -31.99 -17.24 -17.66
N ASN A 552 -31.24 -16.85 -18.69
CA ASN A 552 -30.60 -15.54 -18.78
C ASN A 552 -31.61 -14.39 -18.75
N ARG A 553 -32.74 -14.54 -19.47
CA ARG A 553 -33.83 -13.55 -19.44
C ARG A 553 -34.48 -13.44 -18.06
N PHE A 554 -34.62 -14.57 -17.35
CA PHE A 554 -35.19 -14.58 -16.01
C PHE A 554 -34.30 -13.92 -14.96
N LEU A 555 -32.97 -14.03 -15.10
CA LEU A 555 -32.01 -13.46 -14.15
C LEU A 555 -31.87 -11.92 -14.28
N GLU A 556 -32.22 -11.32 -15.42
CA GLU A 556 -32.17 -9.86 -15.65
C GLU A 556 -30.82 -9.18 -15.32
N GLY A 557 -29.71 -9.93 -15.40
CA GLY A 557 -28.36 -9.42 -15.10
C GLY A 557 -27.90 -9.65 -13.65
N GLU A 558 -28.70 -10.29 -12.80
CA GLU A 558 -28.26 -10.78 -11.49
C GLU A 558 -27.15 -11.83 -11.63
N LYS A 559 -26.22 -11.83 -10.66
CA LYS A 559 -25.16 -12.84 -10.60
C LYS A 559 -25.79 -14.19 -10.23
N ARG A 560 -25.35 -15.26 -10.92
CA ARG A 560 -25.69 -16.63 -10.54
C ARG A 560 -25.18 -16.93 -9.14
N GLN A 561 -25.96 -17.72 -8.42
CA GLN A 561 -25.67 -18.13 -7.05
C GLN A 561 -24.98 -19.49 -6.99
N ASP A 562 -25.20 -20.31 -8.03
CA ASP A 562 -24.60 -21.64 -8.17
C ASP A 562 -24.28 -21.94 -9.64
N ASP A 563 -23.46 -22.96 -9.86
CA ASP A 563 -23.10 -23.44 -11.18
C ASP A 563 -24.31 -24.06 -11.90
N ALA A 564 -24.44 -23.75 -13.18
CA ALA A 564 -25.57 -24.20 -13.98
C ALA A 564 -25.09 -25.11 -15.11
N THR A 565 -25.33 -26.40 -14.97
CA THR A 565 -24.96 -27.41 -15.97
C THR A 565 -26.19 -28.09 -16.54
N LEU A 566 -26.27 -28.18 -17.86
CA LEU A 566 -27.36 -28.79 -18.61
C LEU A 566 -26.81 -29.71 -19.70
N ILE A 567 -27.36 -30.92 -19.78
CA ILE A 567 -27.08 -31.87 -20.86
C ILE A 567 -28.40 -32.38 -21.42
N ILE A 568 -28.54 -32.28 -22.74
CA ILE A 568 -29.68 -32.77 -23.51
C ILE A 568 -29.20 -33.91 -24.39
N VAL A 569 -29.85 -35.05 -24.30
CA VAL A 569 -29.54 -36.25 -25.09
C VAL A 569 -30.81 -36.72 -25.75
N LYS A 570 -30.91 -36.57 -27.07
CA LYS A 570 -32.08 -36.94 -27.85
C LYS A 570 -31.78 -38.19 -28.67
N VAL A 571 -32.66 -39.17 -28.58
CA VAL A 571 -32.58 -40.38 -29.40
C VAL A 571 -33.09 -40.08 -30.80
N CYS A 572 -32.29 -40.41 -31.81
CA CYS A 572 -32.58 -40.18 -33.22
C CYS A 572 -32.65 -41.52 -33.97
N ASP A 573 -33.21 -41.49 -35.18
CA ASP A 573 -33.07 -42.61 -36.09
C ASP A 573 -31.59 -42.86 -36.39
N LEU A 574 -31.20 -44.14 -36.47
CA LEU A 574 -29.90 -44.51 -37.01
C LEU A 574 -29.89 -44.10 -38.50
N PRO A 575 -28.83 -43.45 -38.99
CA PRO A 575 -28.75 -43.11 -40.41
C PRO A 575 -28.85 -44.36 -41.27
N ASP A 576 -29.71 -44.34 -42.29
CA ASP A 576 -29.80 -45.42 -43.29
C ASP A 576 -28.42 -45.61 -43.94
N HIS A 577 -27.89 -46.84 -43.86
CA HIS A 577 -26.56 -47.21 -44.34
C HIS A 577 -26.39 -47.19 -45.86
#